data_AF-A0AAU3AYM8-F1
#
_entry.id   AF-A0AAU3AYM8-F1
#
_cell.length_a   1.000
_cell.length_b   1.000
_cell.length_c   1.000
_cell.angle_alpha   90.00
_cell.angle_beta   90.00
_cell.angle_gamma   90.00
#
_symmetry.space_group_name_H-M   'P 1'
#
loop_
_entity.id
_entity.type
_entity.pdbx_description
1 polymer ?
#
loop_
_entity_poly.entity_id
_entity_poly.type
_entity_poly.pdbx_seq_one_letter_code
_entity_poly.pdbx_strand_id
1 'polypeptide(L)' 'MGFAVNFIALAWSKAAPLRFVSPFHYYTPGDALAQGGVLWPELGVLVGVGVLGLVAAYALLVRRDLAP' A
#
# COMPACT_ATOMS: atom_id res chain seq x y z
N MET A 1 -7.56 -5.79 11.37
CA MET A 1 -8.56 -4.71 11.51
C MET A 1 -9.11 -4.21 10.17
N GLY A 2 -8.30 -3.86 9.16
CA GLY A 2 -8.84 -3.36 7.86
C GLY A 2 -9.76 -4.31 7.09
N PHE A 3 -9.57 -5.63 7.23
CA PHE A 3 -10.36 -6.63 6.49
C PHE A 3 -11.84 -6.63 6.91
N ALA A 4 -12.10 -6.48 8.22
CA ALA A 4 -13.46 -6.39 8.75
C ALA A 4 -14.18 -5.11 8.27
N VAL A 5 -13.46 -3.99 8.16
CA VAL A 5 -13.99 -2.72 7.64
C VAL A 5 -14.40 -2.86 6.17
N ASN A 6 -13.59 -3.56 5.35
CA ASN A 6 -13.95 -3.86 3.96
C ASN A 6 -15.21 -4.73 3.87
N PHE A 7 -15.31 -5.76 4.70
CA PHE A 7 -16.44 -6.68 4.70
C PHE A 7 -17.75 -6.00 5.10
N ILE A 8 -17.72 -5.14 6.13
CA ILE A 8 -18.89 -4.36 6.58
C ILE A 8 -19.31 -3.36 5.49
N ALA A 9 -18.35 -2.71 4.83
CA ALA A 9 -18.63 -1.77 3.74
C ALA A 9 -19.26 -2.45 2.50
N LEU A 10 -18.89 -3.71 2.22
CA LEU A 10 -19.45 -4.50 1.12
C LEU A 10 -20.84 -5.07 1.47
N ALA A 11 -21.06 -5.48 2.72
CA ALA A 11 -22.30 -6.14 3.16
C ALA A 11 -23.44 -5.15 3.48
N TRP A 12 -23.15 -3.87 3.73
CA TRP A 12 -24.15 -2.89 4.15
C TRP A 12 -24.04 -1.57 3.39
N SER A 13 -25.10 -1.23 2.63
CA SER A 13 -25.15 -0.03 1.79
C SER A 13 -24.93 1.30 2.53
N LYS A 14 -25.38 1.43 3.78
CA LYS A 14 -25.09 2.62 4.60
C LYS A 14 -23.62 2.73 5.01
N ALA A 15 -22.93 1.61 5.11
CA ALA A 15 -21.51 1.54 5.43
C ALA A 15 -20.62 1.57 4.17
N ALA A 16 -21.19 1.63 2.97
CA ALA A 16 -20.44 1.69 1.72
C ALA A 16 -19.34 2.76 1.65
N PRO A 17 -19.45 3.96 2.27
CA PRO A 17 -18.35 4.93 2.26
C PRO A 17 -17.10 4.47 3.03
N LEU A 18 -17.25 3.56 4.00
CA LEU A 18 -16.14 3.04 4.80
C LEU A 18 -15.14 2.22 3.95
N ARG A 19 -15.53 1.81 2.72
CA ARG A 19 -14.61 1.16 1.78
C ARG A 19 -13.36 1.99 1.51
N PHE A 20 -13.46 3.32 1.44
CA PHE A 20 -12.32 4.18 1.12
C PHE A 20 -11.29 4.29 2.25
N VAL A 21 -11.69 3.95 3.49
CA VAL A 21 -10.80 3.92 4.66
C VAL A 21 -10.04 2.59 4.73
N SER A 22 -10.60 1.54 4.13
CA SER A 22 -9.97 0.24 4.11
C SER A 22 -8.84 0.18 3.07
N PRO A 23 -7.62 -0.23 3.44
CA PRO A 23 -6.56 -0.45 2.47
C PRO A 23 -6.94 -1.55 1.46
N PHE A 24 -7.87 -2.45 1.82
CA PHE A 24 -8.35 -3.52 0.94
C PHE A 24 -9.28 -3.05 -0.18
N HIS A 25 -9.69 -1.79 -0.18
CA HIS A 25 -10.37 -1.20 -1.33
C HIS A 25 -9.42 -0.92 -2.49
N TYR A 26 -8.14 -0.72 -2.20
CA TYR A 26 -7.10 -0.42 -3.19
C TYR A 26 -6.16 -1.60 -3.44
N TYR A 27 -6.17 -2.59 -2.55
CA TYR A 27 -5.31 -3.76 -2.64
C TYR A 27 -6.03 -5.00 -2.12
N THR A 28 -6.41 -5.90 -3.02
CA THR A 28 -6.98 -7.21 -2.68
C THR A 28 -5.88 -8.27 -2.74
N PRO A 29 -5.23 -8.64 -1.62
CA PRO A 29 -4.20 -9.69 -1.62
C PRO A 29 -4.76 -11.06 -2.07
N GLY A 30 -6.08 -11.23 -1.96
CA GLY A 30 -6.78 -12.40 -2.49
C GLY A 30 -6.66 -12.54 -4.01
N ASP A 31 -6.53 -11.45 -4.77
CA ASP A 31 -6.39 -11.52 -6.23
C ASP A 31 -5.03 -12.09 -6.64
N ALA A 32 -3.95 -11.73 -5.94
CA ALA A 32 -2.64 -12.36 -6.16
C ALA A 32 -2.68 -13.87 -5.89
N LEU A 33 -3.39 -14.28 -4.83
CA LEU A 33 -3.52 -15.69 -4.45
C LEU A 33 -4.47 -16.48 -5.36
N ALA A 34 -5.59 -15.88 -5.77
CA ALA A 34 -6.64 -16.52 -6.55
C ALA A 34 -6.34 -16.54 -8.05
N GLN A 35 -5.67 -15.51 -8.58
CA GLN A 35 -5.30 -15.43 -10.00
C GLN A 35 -3.96 -16.12 -10.28
N GLY A 36 -3.18 -16.47 -9.24
CA GLY A 36 -1.88 -17.14 -9.38
C GLY A 36 -0.82 -16.30 -10.11
N GLY A 37 -1.05 -14.98 -10.19
CA GLY A 37 -0.27 -14.06 -10.99
C GLY A 37 0.47 -13.04 -10.13
N VAL A 38 1.61 -12.57 -10.65
CA VAL A 38 2.29 -11.42 -10.07
C VAL A 38 1.48 -10.17 -10.39
N LEU A 39 1.08 -9.44 -9.35
CA LEU A 39 0.44 -8.13 -9.45
C LEU A 39 1.49 -7.08 -9.84
N TRP A 40 1.81 -7.03 -11.14
CA TRP A 40 2.86 -6.17 -11.69
C TRP A 40 2.69 -4.67 -11.40
N PRO A 41 1.48 -4.07 -11.45
CA PRO A 41 1.30 -2.66 -11.09
C PRO A 41 1.68 -2.37 -9.64
N GLU A 42 1.23 -3.21 -8.71
CA GLU A 42 1.48 -3.10 -7.27
C GLU A 42 2.96 -3.34 -6.95
N LEU A 43 3.58 -4.31 -7.62
CA LEU A 43 5.02 -4.52 -7.54
C LEU A 43 5.79 -3.29 -8.05
N GLY A 44 5.34 -2.68 -9.15
CA GLY A 44 5.91 -1.46 -9.69
C GLY A 44 5.81 -0.29 -8.71
N VAL A 45 4.66 -0.11 -8.05
CA VAL A 45 4.48 0.91 -7.00
C VAL A 45 5.39 0.64 -5.81
N LEU A 46 5.47 -0.61 -5.34
CA LEU A 46 6.32 -0.99 -4.22
C LEU A 46 7.80 -0.69 -4.51
N VAL A 47 8.28 -1.12 -5.68
CA VAL A 47 9.66 -0.87 -6.12
C VAL A 47 9.91 0.62 -6.28
N GLY A 48 8.98 1.35 -6.91
CA GLY A 48 9.09 2.80 -7.11
C GLY A 48 9.18 3.57 -5.80
N VAL A 49 8.29 3.31 -4.84
CA VAL A 49 8.31 3.95 -3.52
C VAL A 49 9.57 3.55 -2.75
N GLY A 50 10.00 2.29 -2.83
CA GLY A 50 11.23 1.81 -2.19
C GLY A 50 12.48 2.54 -2.71
N VAL A 51 12.63 2.65 -4.03
CA VAL A 51 13.74 3.37 -4.66
C VAL A 51 13.71 4.85 -4.29
N LEU A 52 12.54 5.50 -4.35
CA LEU A 52 12.39 6.91 -3.97
C LEU A 52 12.76 7.14 -2.50
N GLY A 53 12.31 6.25 -1.60
CA GLY A 53 12.66 6.30 -0.18
C GLY A 53 14.16 6.18 0.06
N LEU A 54 14.83 5.24 -0.62
CA LEU A 54 16.28 5.08 -0.54
C LEU A 54 17.03 6.31 -1.05
N VAL A 55 16.64 6.84 -2.20
CA VAL A 55 17.24 8.06 -2.77
C VAL A 55 17.05 9.25 -1.84
N ALA A 56 15.85 9.42 -1.27
CA ALA A 56 15.56 10.48 -0.32
C ALA A 56 16.40 10.33 0.96
N ALA A 57 16.48 9.13 1.53
CA ALA A 57 17.29 8.85 2.71
C ALA A 57 18.77 9.13 2.46
N TYR A 58 19.31 8.68 1.32
CA TYR A 58 20.69 8.95 0.93
C TYR A 58 20.96 10.44 0.76
N ALA A 59 20.09 11.17 0.05
CA ALA A 59 20.21 12.61 -0.14
C ALA A 59 20.16 13.37 1.19
N LEU A 60 19.32 12.93 2.14
CA LEU A 60 19.29 13.50 3.49
C LEU A 60 20.60 13.21 4.22
N LEU A 61 21.10 11.97 4.19
CA LEU A 61 22.33 11.58 4.86
C LEU A 61 23.55 12.36 4.35
N VAL A 62 23.74 12.45 3.04
CA VAL A 62 24.87 13.16 2.42
C VAL A 62 24.86 14.66 2.73
N ARG A 63 23.68 15.24 2.92
CA ARG A 63 23.53 16.67 3.29
C ARG A 63 23.79 16.93 4.77
N ARG A 64 23.79 15.91 5.63
CA ARG A 64 24.11 16.11 7.05
C ARG A 64 25.61 15.88 7.23
N ASP A 65 26.27 16.87 7.80
CA ASP A 65 27.60 16.64 8.35
C ASP A 65 27.43 15.73 9.57
N LEU A 66 27.99 14.52 9.46
CA LEU A 66 27.86 13.47 10.49
C LEU A 66 29.07 13.48 11.45
N ALA A 67 29.96 14.47 11.33
CA ALA A 67 31.04 14.68 12.28
C ALA A 67 30.52 15.38 13.56
N PRO A 68 30.95 14.92 14.76
CA PRO A 68 30.56 15.53 16.04
C PRO A 68 31.20 16.90 16.30
#